data_AF-A0A067BLR4-F1
#
_entry.id   AF-A0A067BLR4-F1
#
_cell.length_a   1.000
_cell.length_b   1.000
_cell.length_c   1.000
_cell.angle_alpha   90.00
_cell.angle_beta   90.00
_cell.angle_gamma   90.00
#
_symmetry.space_group_name_H-M   'P 1'
#
loop_
_entity.id
_entity.type
_entity.pdbx_description
1 polymer ?
#
loop_
_entity_poly.entity_id
_entity_poly.type
_entity_poly.pdbx_seq_one_letter_code
_entity_poly.pdbx_strand_id
1 'polypeptide(L)'
;MRQLLLLALLLLTAVDATNVSSACQVCASTGRCLNAGPNGDAGKYCGVLLDKAALASQACCCSIAQICPTPSQGAVCDCAGVKTAPPEKASYDYTWVTIVGSGVGTFLICNLCGVCLAWIGTAYQSYTERKAAKRLERAKRQRELDAQAAQERAEAAMPQTVIVSEIPVSTAMYVAQSTPVYAGVSK
;
A
#
# COMPACT_ATOMS: atom_id res chain seq x y z
N MET A 1 -10.97 55.92 -72.86
CA MET A 1 -10.07 54.74 -73.01
C MET A 1 -9.80 53.98 -71.71
N ARG A 2 -9.64 54.65 -70.55
CA ARG A 2 -9.37 53.99 -69.25
C ARG A 2 -10.53 53.12 -68.71
N GLN A 3 -11.80 53.49 -68.99
CA GLN A 3 -12.97 52.69 -68.62
C GLN A 3 -13.14 51.40 -69.45
N LEU A 4 -12.76 51.42 -70.74
CA LEU A 4 -12.81 50.22 -71.59
C LEU A 4 -11.77 49.18 -71.16
N LEU A 5 -10.61 49.62 -70.68
CA LEU A 5 -9.56 48.75 -70.14
C LEU A 5 -9.97 48.06 -68.82
N LEU A 6 -10.72 48.77 -67.96
CA LEU A 6 -11.26 48.18 -66.72
C LEU A 6 -12.38 47.17 -66.99
N LEU A 7 -13.26 47.45 -67.97
CA LEU A 7 -14.29 46.50 -68.40
C LEU A 7 -13.69 45.25 -69.04
N ALA A 8 -12.64 45.39 -69.85
CA ALA A 8 -11.93 44.25 -70.42
C ALA A 8 -11.22 43.41 -69.34
N LEU A 9 -10.60 44.05 -68.34
CA LEU A 9 -9.95 43.35 -67.22
C LEU A 9 -10.97 42.60 -66.33
N LEU A 10 -12.17 43.14 -66.15
CA LEU A 10 -13.24 42.50 -65.36
C LEU A 10 -13.85 41.28 -66.07
N LEU A 11 -13.84 41.26 -67.41
CA LEU A 11 -14.33 40.13 -68.21
C LEU A 11 -13.32 38.96 -68.24
N LEU A 12 -12.03 39.22 -68.04
CA LEU A 12 -10.96 38.22 -68.05
C LEU A 12 -10.88 37.38 -66.75
N THR A 13 -11.48 37.83 -65.64
CA THR A 13 -11.48 37.08 -64.37
C THR A 13 -12.70 36.18 -64.15
N ALA A 14 -13.61 36.09 -65.12
CA ALA A 14 -14.83 35.29 -65.04
C ALA A 14 -14.72 33.89 -65.69
N VAL A 15 -13.56 33.54 -66.25
CA VAL A 15 -13.35 32.26 -66.95
C VAL A 15 -12.44 31.35 -66.12
N ASP A 16 -12.94 30.88 -64.98
CA ASP A 16 -12.38 29.69 -64.32
C ASP A 16 -13.39 28.95 -63.43
N ALA A 17 -14.67 28.95 -63.83
CA ALA A 17 -15.59 27.87 -63.45
C ALA A 17 -15.45 26.73 -64.46
N THR A 18 -14.23 26.23 -64.62
CA THR A 18 -13.99 24.99 -65.33
C THR A 18 -14.73 23.89 -64.59
N ASN A 19 -15.45 23.05 -65.34
CA ASN A 19 -16.07 21.83 -64.87
C ASN A 19 -15.01 20.94 -64.20
N VAL A 20 -14.73 21.19 -62.92
CA VAL A 20 -13.94 20.28 -62.11
C VAL A 20 -14.84 19.07 -61.96
N SER A 21 -14.60 18.04 -62.77
CA SER A 21 -15.11 16.71 -62.49
C SER A 21 -14.71 16.42 -61.05
N SER A 22 -15.65 16.55 -60.12
CA SER A 22 -15.33 16.41 -58.70
C SER A 22 -14.65 15.06 -58.54
N ALA A 23 -13.70 14.93 -57.61
CA ALA A 23 -13.03 13.65 -57.38
C ALA A 23 -14.05 12.51 -57.16
N CYS A 24 -15.25 12.87 -56.69
CA CYS A 24 -16.41 11.99 -56.64
C CYS A 24 -16.96 11.55 -58.01
N GLN A 25 -17.07 12.42 -59.00
CA GLN A 25 -17.48 12.06 -60.37
C GLN A 25 -16.48 11.08 -61.02
N VAL A 26 -15.18 11.24 -60.76
CA VAL A 26 -14.14 10.30 -61.21
C VAL A 26 -14.25 8.96 -60.48
N CYS A 27 -14.51 8.98 -59.17
CA CYS A 27 -14.78 7.79 -58.37
C CYS A 27 -16.04 7.05 -58.87
N ALA A 28 -17.10 7.77 -59.24
CA ALA A 28 -18.32 7.19 -59.79
C ALA A 28 -18.11 6.50 -61.14
N SER A 29 -17.27 7.06 -62.01
CA SER A 29 -17.02 6.51 -63.35
C SER A 29 -15.93 5.43 -63.39
N THR A 30 -14.91 5.53 -62.54
CA THR A 30 -13.73 4.65 -62.59
C THR A 30 -13.62 3.70 -61.40
N GLY A 31 -14.41 3.90 -60.33
CA GLY A 31 -14.28 3.19 -59.06
C GLY A 31 -13.06 3.59 -58.22
N ARG A 32 -12.26 4.56 -58.68
CA ARG A 32 -11.05 5.02 -57.95
C ARG A 32 -11.40 6.12 -56.97
N CYS A 33 -11.67 5.74 -55.72
CA CYS A 33 -12.19 6.64 -54.70
C CYS A 33 -11.16 7.10 -53.65
N LEU A 34 -9.86 7.02 -53.97
CA LEU A 34 -8.76 7.32 -53.04
C LEU A 34 -8.78 8.76 -52.50
N ASN A 35 -9.27 9.72 -53.28
CA ASN A 35 -9.36 11.13 -52.89
C ASN A 35 -10.78 11.70 -53.09
N ALA A 36 -11.79 10.82 -53.05
CA ALA A 36 -13.18 11.19 -53.34
C ALA A 36 -13.97 11.68 -52.12
N GLY A 37 -13.35 11.65 -50.93
CA GLY A 37 -13.94 12.18 -49.71
C GLY A 37 -14.03 13.72 -49.74
N PRO A 38 -14.94 14.32 -48.96
CA PRO A 38 -15.13 15.77 -48.90
C PRO A 38 -13.86 16.53 -48.46
N ASN A 39 -12.96 15.87 -47.71
CA ASN A 39 -11.69 16.44 -47.26
C ASN A 39 -10.49 16.00 -48.13
N GLY A 40 -10.73 15.34 -49.26
CA GLY A 40 -9.67 14.77 -50.11
C GLY A 40 -9.17 13.40 -49.65
N ASP A 41 -9.78 12.80 -48.64
CA ASP A 41 -9.47 11.45 -48.14
C ASP A 41 -10.08 10.34 -49.01
N ALA A 42 -9.73 9.09 -48.70
CA ALA A 42 -10.37 7.93 -49.28
C ALA A 42 -11.86 7.90 -48.93
N GLY A 43 -12.68 7.81 -49.98
CA GLY A 43 -14.14 7.84 -49.91
C GLY A 43 -14.78 6.61 -50.56
N LYS A 44 -16.11 6.60 -50.51
CA LYS A 44 -16.96 5.64 -51.21
C LYS A 44 -18.06 6.36 -51.95
N TYR A 45 -18.40 5.87 -53.14
CA TYR A 45 -19.52 6.36 -53.92
C TYR A 45 -20.84 5.86 -53.34
N CYS A 46 -21.75 6.78 -53.05
CA CYS A 46 -23.04 6.52 -52.40
C CYS A 46 -24.24 6.66 -53.35
N GLY A 47 -24.02 6.99 -54.63
CA GLY A 47 -25.07 7.17 -55.64
C GLY A 47 -25.13 8.58 -56.20
N VAL A 48 -26.10 8.84 -57.07
CA VAL A 48 -26.42 10.19 -57.57
C VAL A 48 -27.54 10.76 -56.71
N LEU A 49 -27.27 11.86 -56.02
CA LEU A 49 -28.24 12.56 -55.17
C LEU A 49 -28.41 14.01 -55.65
N LEU A 50 -29.50 14.65 -55.21
CA LEU A 50 -29.69 16.07 -55.49
C LEU A 50 -28.79 16.90 -54.59
N ASP A 51 -27.99 17.78 -55.18
CA ASP A 51 -27.26 18.77 -54.41
C ASP A 51 -28.21 19.89 -53.96
N LYS A 52 -28.21 20.22 -52.66
CA LYS A 52 -29.01 21.33 -52.10
C LYS A 52 -28.60 22.67 -52.71
N ALA A 53 -27.33 22.84 -53.06
CA ALA A 53 -26.82 24.10 -53.56
C ALA A 53 -27.11 24.29 -55.05
N ALA A 54 -26.89 23.26 -55.87
CA ALA A 54 -27.01 23.36 -57.32
C ALA A 54 -28.39 22.98 -57.89
N LEU A 55 -29.29 22.36 -57.10
CA LEU A 55 -30.54 21.74 -57.58
C LEU A 55 -30.32 20.72 -58.73
N ALA A 56 -29.09 20.27 -58.93
CA ALA A 56 -28.69 19.35 -59.97
C ALA A 56 -28.39 17.96 -59.36
N SER A 57 -28.55 16.93 -60.18
CA SER A 57 -28.15 15.58 -59.81
C SER A 57 -26.62 15.46 -59.89
N GLN A 58 -25.99 15.18 -58.75
CA GLN A 58 -24.53 15.05 -58.64
C GLN A 58 -24.17 13.72 -57.97
N ALA A 59 -23.03 13.15 -58.36
CA ALA A 59 -22.43 12.02 -57.65
C ALA A 59 -22.15 12.41 -56.18
N CYS A 60 -22.61 11.59 -55.25
CA CYS A 60 -22.39 11.74 -53.81
C CYS A 60 -21.33 10.76 -53.34
N CYS A 61 -20.33 11.26 -52.61
CA CYS A 61 -19.28 10.46 -52.01
C CYS A 61 -19.12 10.80 -50.54
N CYS A 62 -19.01 9.77 -49.72
CA CYS A 62 -18.78 9.89 -48.28
C CYS A 62 -17.39 9.35 -47.92
N SER A 63 -16.85 9.75 -46.76
CA SER A 63 -15.66 9.10 -46.22
C SER A 63 -15.92 7.61 -45.95
N ILE A 64 -14.87 6.78 -45.97
CA ILE A 64 -14.98 5.34 -45.69
C ILE A 64 -15.66 5.08 -44.32
N ALA A 65 -15.36 5.91 -43.32
CA ALA A 65 -15.89 5.79 -41.96
C ALA A 65 -17.32 6.34 -41.79
N GLN A 66 -17.92 6.92 -42.84
CA GLN A 66 -19.28 7.46 -42.81
C GLN A 66 -20.28 6.50 -43.47
N ILE A 67 -21.56 6.61 -43.15
CA ILE A 67 -22.63 5.80 -43.72
C ILE A 67 -23.25 6.57 -44.91
N CYS A 68 -23.47 5.88 -46.03
CA CYS A 68 -24.16 6.45 -47.18
C CYS A 68 -25.65 6.68 -46.84
N PRO A 69 -26.23 7.83 -47.22
CA PRO A 69 -27.67 8.05 -47.03
C PRO A 69 -28.48 7.07 -47.89
N THR A 70 -29.62 6.64 -47.36
CA THR A 70 -30.58 5.83 -48.14
C THR A 70 -31.23 6.72 -49.21
N PRO A 71 -31.30 6.30 -50.48
CA PRO A 71 -31.91 7.11 -51.53
C PRO A 71 -33.43 7.19 -51.34
N SER A 72 -33.90 8.16 -50.57
CA SER A 72 -35.29 8.60 -50.58
C SER A 72 -35.47 9.71 -51.64
N GLN A 73 -36.67 9.84 -52.22
CA GLN A 73 -36.95 10.88 -53.22
C GLN A 73 -36.67 12.26 -52.60
N GLY A 74 -35.64 12.96 -53.10
CA GLY A 74 -35.19 14.25 -52.56
C GLY A 74 -34.14 14.16 -51.45
N ALA A 75 -33.54 12.99 -51.22
CA ALA A 75 -32.39 12.86 -50.33
C ALA A 75 -31.22 13.71 -50.86
N VAL A 76 -30.66 14.48 -49.96
CA VAL A 76 -29.48 15.31 -50.20
C VAL A 76 -28.27 14.50 -49.80
N CYS A 77 -27.13 14.73 -50.46
CA CYS A 77 -25.86 14.12 -50.07
C CYS A 77 -25.47 14.56 -48.64
N ASP A 78 -25.87 13.78 -47.64
CA ASP A 78 -25.56 14.01 -46.23
C ASP A 78 -25.03 12.71 -45.60
N CYS A 79 -23.73 12.71 -45.32
CA CYS A 79 -23.00 11.54 -44.87
C CYS A 79 -23.04 11.45 -43.34
N ALA A 80 -23.71 10.43 -42.81
CA ALA A 80 -23.80 10.26 -41.36
C ALA A 80 -22.49 9.68 -40.80
N GLY A 81 -21.89 10.33 -39.81
CA GLY A 81 -20.78 9.75 -39.05
C GLY A 81 -21.25 8.54 -38.25
N VAL A 82 -20.47 7.46 -38.26
CA VAL A 82 -20.70 6.32 -37.36
C VAL A 82 -20.50 6.84 -35.93
N LYS A 83 -21.58 6.95 -35.15
CA LYS A 83 -21.47 7.09 -33.70
C LYS A 83 -20.86 5.78 -33.20
N THR A 84 -19.55 5.75 -33.02
CA THR A 84 -18.89 4.66 -32.30
C THR A 84 -19.58 4.53 -30.95
N ALA A 85 -20.18 3.36 -30.68
CA ALA A 85 -20.73 3.07 -29.37
C ALA A 85 -19.65 3.38 -28.31
N PRO A 86 -20.01 3.95 -27.14
CA PRO A 86 -19.04 4.21 -26.09
C PRO A 86 -18.27 2.92 -25.79
N PRO A 87 -16.93 2.99 -25.61
CA PRO A 87 -16.16 1.80 -25.31
C PRO A 87 -16.74 1.11 -24.09
N GLU A 88 -17.12 -0.16 -24.25
CA GLU A 88 -17.61 -1.01 -23.18
C GLU A 88 -16.56 -1.02 -22.07
N LYS A 89 -16.85 -0.39 -20.93
CA LYS A 89 -15.94 -0.40 -19.79
C LYS A 89 -15.95 -1.83 -19.25
N ALA A 90 -14.84 -2.55 -19.41
CA ALA A 90 -14.65 -3.85 -18.77
C ALA A 90 -14.82 -3.70 -17.26
N SER A 91 -15.94 -4.20 -16.73
CA SER A 91 -16.22 -4.25 -15.30
C SER A 91 -15.41 -5.39 -14.71
N TYR A 92 -14.23 -5.09 -14.17
CA TYR A 92 -13.41 -6.08 -13.49
C TYR A 92 -13.94 -6.31 -12.08
N ASP A 93 -14.29 -7.56 -11.76
CA ASP A 93 -14.73 -7.95 -10.42
C ASP A 93 -13.52 -8.13 -9.49
N TYR A 94 -13.34 -7.19 -8.57
CA TYR A 94 -12.25 -7.18 -7.58
C TYR A 94 -12.61 -7.93 -6.28
N THR A 95 -13.77 -8.57 -6.19
CA THR A 95 -14.25 -9.24 -4.98
C THR A 95 -13.30 -10.35 -4.49
N TRP A 96 -12.59 -11.01 -5.41
CA TRP A 96 -11.61 -12.04 -5.05
C TRP A 96 -10.37 -11.46 -4.35
N VAL A 97 -9.94 -10.25 -4.70
CA VAL A 97 -8.77 -9.58 -4.11
C VAL A 97 -9.03 -9.24 -2.65
N THR A 98 -10.24 -8.78 -2.34
CA THR A 98 -10.66 -8.45 -0.96
C THR A 98 -10.81 -9.70 -0.11
N ILE A 99 -11.34 -10.80 -0.65
CA ILE A 99 -11.45 -12.07 0.09
C ILE A 99 -10.06 -12.63 0.40
N VAL A 100 -9.15 -12.68 -0.58
CA VAL A 100 -7.80 -13.21 -0.39
C VAL A 100 -6.97 -12.30 0.52
N GLY A 101 -7.05 -10.98 0.31
CA GLY A 101 -6.33 -9.99 1.10
C GLY A 101 -6.75 -9.98 2.57
N SER A 102 -8.06 -10.04 2.86
CA SER A 102 -8.54 -10.07 4.24
C SER A 102 -8.25 -11.40 4.93
N GLY A 103 -8.47 -12.53 4.27
CA GLY A 103 -8.25 -13.84 4.86
C GLY A 103 -6.78 -14.06 5.23
N VAL A 104 -5.88 -13.92 4.26
CA VAL A 104 -4.46 -14.22 4.46
C VAL A 104 -3.79 -13.16 5.35
N GLY A 105 -4.12 -11.89 5.17
CA GLY A 105 -3.55 -10.79 5.95
C GLY A 105 -3.88 -10.90 7.43
N THR A 106 -5.16 -11.13 7.78
CA THR A 106 -5.58 -11.29 9.17
C THR A 106 -4.96 -12.53 9.80
N PHE A 107 -4.85 -13.64 9.05
CA PHE A 107 -4.26 -14.87 9.58
C PHE A 107 -2.79 -14.71 9.97
N LEU A 108 -2.00 -14.03 9.12
CA LEU A 108 -0.59 -13.76 9.39
C LEU A 108 -0.40 -12.83 10.58
N ILE A 109 -1.20 -11.76 10.67
CA ILE A 109 -1.14 -10.80 11.78
C ILE A 109 -1.51 -11.48 13.09
N CYS A 110 -2.60 -12.27 13.12
CA CYS A 110 -3.03 -12.99 14.31
C CYS A 110 -2.01 -14.04 14.77
N ASN A 111 -1.40 -14.80 13.85
CA ASN A 111 -0.38 -15.77 14.20
C ASN A 111 0.89 -15.10 14.74
N LEU A 112 1.36 -14.03 14.09
CA LEU A 112 2.52 -13.28 14.57
C LEU A 112 2.27 -12.70 15.96
N CYS A 113 1.09 -12.14 16.19
CA CYS A 113 0.69 -11.59 17.49
C CYS A 113 0.63 -12.70 18.57
N GLY A 114 0.06 -13.86 18.23
CA GLY A 114 0.00 -15.02 19.13
C GLY A 114 1.38 -15.51 19.56
N VAL A 115 2.33 -15.61 18.63
CA VAL A 115 3.72 -16.00 18.94
C VAL A 115 4.42 -14.98 19.84
N CYS A 116 4.24 -13.68 19.55
CA CYS A 116 4.80 -12.61 20.38
C CYS A 116 4.26 -12.66 21.82
N LEU A 117 2.94 -12.83 21.99
CA LEU A 117 2.32 -12.92 23.31
C LEU A 117 2.77 -14.16 24.08
N ALA A 118 2.92 -15.30 23.41
CA ALA A 118 3.45 -16.51 24.02
C ALA A 118 4.90 -16.32 24.53
N TRP A 119 5.74 -15.64 23.75
CA TRP A 119 7.13 -15.34 24.11
C TRP A 119 7.23 -14.39 25.31
N ILE A 120 6.37 -13.37 25.37
CA ILE A 120 6.31 -12.46 26.53
C ILE A 120 5.87 -13.23 27.78
N GLY A 121 4.91 -14.15 27.65
CA GLY A 121 4.45 -15.00 28.74
C GLY A 121 5.55 -15.87 29.35
N THR A 122 6.34 -16.55 28.51
CA THR A 122 7.45 -17.41 28.98
C THR A 122 8.58 -16.60 29.62
N ALA A 123 8.90 -15.43 29.09
CA ALA A 123 9.87 -14.50 29.68
C ALA A 123 9.40 -13.99 31.05
N TYR A 124 8.13 -13.65 31.18
CA TYR A 124 7.54 -13.21 32.44
C TYR A 124 7.58 -14.32 33.49
N GLN A 125 7.21 -15.55 33.12
CA GLN A 125 7.28 -16.71 34.01
C GLN A 125 8.72 -17.00 34.49
N SER A 126 9.70 -16.94 33.58
CA SER A 126 11.11 -17.10 33.94
C SER A 126 11.59 -16.00 34.91
N TYR A 127 11.08 -14.77 34.74
CA TYR A 127 11.41 -13.65 35.61
C TYR A 127 10.85 -13.83 37.03
N THR A 128 9.61 -14.31 37.16
CA THR A 128 8.98 -14.50 38.48
C THR A 128 9.68 -15.59 39.28
N GLU A 129 10.09 -16.69 38.65
CA GLU A 129 10.86 -17.77 39.29
C GLU A 129 12.22 -17.27 39.81
N ARG A 130 12.95 -16.50 39.01
CA ARG A 130 14.24 -15.90 39.43
C ARG A 130 14.05 -14.94 40.61
N LYS A 131 12.94 -14.18 40.65
CA LYS A 131 12.64 -13.27 41.75
C LYS A 131 12.26 -14.04 43.02
N ALA A 132 11.53 -15.15 42.91
CA ALA A 132 11.20 -16.03 44.02
C ALA A 132 12.44 -16.70 44.61
N ALA A 133 13.34 -17.21 43.76
CA ALA A 133 14.61 -17.81 44.20
C ALA A 133 15.48 -16.83 45.00
N LYS A 134 15.62 -15.59 44.52
CA LYS A 134 16.37 -14.53 45.23
C LYS A 134 15.74 -14.17 46.58
N ARG A 135 14.41 -14.18 46.69
CA ARG A 135 13.71 -13.94 47.97
C ARG A 135 13.95 -15.06 48.96
N LEU A 136 13.92 -16.32 48.50
CA LEU A 136 14.22 -17.48 49.34
C LEU A 136 15.66 -17.45 49.86
N GLU A 137 16.62 -17.10 49.00
CA GLU A 137 18.04 -17.04 49.38
C GLU A 137 18.31 -15.92 50.41
N ARG A 138 17.69 -14.75 50.24
CA ARG A 138 17.75 -13.67 51.24
C ARG A 138 17.12 -14.08 52.57
N ALA A 139 15.99 -14.80 52.52
CA ALA A 139 15.33 -15.30 53.73
C ALA A 139 16.19 -16.35 54.46
N LYS A 140 16.92 -17.22 53.74
CA LYS A 140 17.87 -18.16 54.35
C LYS A 140 19.03 -17.44 55.04
N ARG A 141 19.67 -16.51 54.34
CA ARG A 141 20.75 -15.69 54.93
C ARG A 141 20.29 -14.92 56.17
N GLN A 142 19.07 -14.38 56.14
CA GLN A 142 18.50 -13.70 57.32
C GLN A 142 18.35 -14.67 58.50
N ARG A 143 17.83 -15.88 58.29
CA ARG A 143 17.70 -16.89 59.34
C ARG A 143 19.05 -17.33 59.93
N GLU A 144 20.08 -17.45 59.11
CA GLU A 144 21.44 -17.77 59.56
C GLU A 144 22.02 -16.65 60.44
N LEU A 145 21.86 -15.39 60.03
CA LEU A 145 22.27 -14.23 60.83
C LEU A 145 21.48 -14.14 62.15
N ASP A 146 20.16 -14.36 62.11
CA ASP A 146 19.33 -14.35 63.31
C ASP A 146 19.72 -15.50 64.27
N ALA A 147 20.09 -16.67 63.74
CA ALA A 147 20.57 -17.80 64.54
C ALA A 147 21.93 -17.52 65.19
N GLN A 148 22.87 -16.88 64.47
CA GLN A 148 24.15 -16.44 65.03
C GLN A 148 23.97 -15.40 66.12
N ALA A 149 23.14 -14.37 65.87
CA ALA A 149 22.83 -13.36 66.86
C ALA A 149 22.15 -13.94 68.11
N ALA A 150 21.34 -14.99 67.96
CA ALA A 150 20.75 -15.71 69.08
C ALA A 150 21.80 -16.49 69.90
N GLN A 151 22.78 -17.11 69.24
CA GLN A 151 23.90 -17.79 69.90
C GLN A 151 24.77 -16.81 70.68
N GLU A 152 25.16 -15.67 70.08
CA GLU A 152 25.94 -14.64 70.76
C GLU A 152 25.21 -14.09 72.00
N ARG A 153 23.89 -13.89 71.91
CA ARG A 153 23.07 -13.50 73.06
C ARG A 153 23.02 -14.57 74.14
N ALA A 154 22.97 -15.86 73.76
CA ALA A 154 22.99 -16.95 74.72
C ALA A 154 24.34 -17.06 75.43
N GLU A 155 25.46 -16.90 74.71
CA GLU A 155 26.81 -16.87 75.27
C GLU A 155 27.02 -15.67 76.18
N ALA A 156 26.57 -14.48 75.78
CA ALA A 156 26.65 -13.27 76.60
C ALA A 156 25.78 -13.34 77.87
N ALA A 157 24.71 -14.15 77.84
CA ALA A 157 23.84 -14.39 78.99
C ALA A 157 24.37 -15.48 79.93
N MET A 158 25.43 -16.22 79.57
CA MET A 158 25.99 -17.21 80.47
C MET A 158 26.66 -16.52 81.67
N PRO A 159 26.29 -16.87 82.91
CA PRO A 159 26.89 -16.29 84.10
C PRO A 159 28.37 -16.70 84.17
N GLN A 160 29.27 -15.73 84.27
CA GLN A 160 30.68 -15.99 84.53
C GLN A 160 30.81 -16.58 85.94
N THR A 161 31.04 -17.88 86.05
CA THR A 161 31.37 -18.52 87.32
C THR A 161 32.80 -18.15 87.68
N VAL A 162 32.98 -17.13 88.51
CA VAL A 162 34.27 -16.78 89.10
C VAL A 162 34.60 -17.81 90.16
N ILE A 163 35.46 -18.77 89.83
CA ILE A 163 35.97 -19.74 90.79
C ILE A 163 37.10 -19.05 91.57
N VAL A 164 36.79 -18.60 92.78
CA VAL A 164 37.80 -18.08 93.72
C VAL A 164 38.52 -19.29 94.33
N SER A 165 39.70 -19.60 93.81
CA SER A 165 40.60 -20.57 94.44
C SER A 165 41.42 -19.85 95.51
N GLU A 166 41.18 -20.15 96.78
CA GLU A 166 42.04 -19.71 97.88
C GLU A 166 43.38 -20.47 97.78
N ILE A 167 44.46 -19.75 97.45
CA ILE A 167 45.82 -20.30 97.45
C ILE A 167 46.44 -20.00 98.82
N PRO A 168 46.91 -21.01 99.57
CA PRO A 168 47.55 -20.78 100.87
C PRO A 168 48.87 -20.02 100.73
N VAL A 169 49.02 -19.02 101.58
CA VAL A 169 50.02 -17.96 101.55
C VAL A 169 51.43 -18.50 101.80
N SER A 170 52.29 -18.44 100.79
CA SER A 170 53.71 -18.12 100.98
C SER A 170 54.30 -17.54 99.69
N THR A 171 54.74 -16.29 99.76
CA THR A 171 55.49 -15.53 98.74
C THR A 171 54.64 -14.92 97.61
N ALA A 172 54.39 -13.62 97.75
CA ALA A 172 53.50 -12.82 96.92
C ALA A 172 54.12 -12.41 95.57
N MET A 173 53.48 -12.84 94.48
CA MET A 173 53.32 -12.07 93.25
C MET A 173 51.91 -12.36 92.71
N TYR A 174 51.00 -11.39 92.84
CA TYR A 174 49.63 -11.53 92.33
C TYR A 174 49.63 -11.29 90.81
N VAL A 175 49.54 -12.37 90.04
CA VAL A 175 49.18 -12.30 88.62
C VAL A 175 47.71 -12.69 88.52
N ALA A 176 46.84 -11.71 88.28
CA ALA A 176 45.45 -11.99 87.96
C ALA A 176 45.38 -12.58 86.53
N GLN A 177 45.36 -13.90 86.41
CA GLN A 177 45.10 -14.59 85.15
C GLN A 177 43.59 -14.82 85.01
N SER A 178 42.92 -14.03 84.18
CA SER A 178 41.59 -14.35 83.69
C SER A 178 41.71 -15.38 82.56
N THR A 179 41.53 -16.66 82.88
CA THR A 179 41.37 -17.69 81.85
C THR A 179 39.88 -17.79 81.49
N PRO A 180 39.49 -17.59 80.21
CA PRO A 180 38.12 -17.86 79.80
C PRO A 180 37.87 -19.36 79.91
N VAL A 181 36.92 -19.74 80.77
CA VAL A 181 36.46 -21.13 80.89
C VAL A 181 35.56 -21.41 79.68
N TYR A 182 36.13 -22.01 78.64
CA TYR A 182 35.33 -22.59 77.56
C TYR A 182 34.65 -23.85 78.09
N ALA A 183 33.36 -23.76 78.41
CA ALA A 183 32.54 -24.92 78.69
C ALA A 183 32.42 -25.74 77.40
N GLY A 184 33.21 -26.82 77.31
CA GLY A 184 33.15 -27.74 76.19
C GLY A 184 31.76 -28.37 76.09
N VAL A 185 31.08 -28.12 74.98
CA VAL A 185 29.84 -28.82 74.61
C VAL A 185 30.21 -30.26 74.31
N SER A 186 29.97 -31.16 75.28
CA SER A 186 30.01 -32.59 75.05
C SER A 186 28.84 -32.96 74.13
N LYS A 187 29.16 -33.58 72.99
CA LYS A 187 28.17 -34.11 72.02
C LYS A 187 27.35 -35.25 72.60
#